data_AF-A0A838E786-F1
#
_entry.id   AF-A0A838E786-F1
#
_cell.length_a   1.000
_cell.length_b   1.000
_cell.length_c   1.000
_cell.angle_alpha   90.00
_cell.angle_beta   90.00
_cell.angle_gamma   90.00
#
_symmetry.space_group_name_H-M   'P 1'
#
loop_
_entity.id
_entity.type
_entity.pdbx_description
1 polymer ?
#
loop_
_entity_poly.entity_id
_entity_poly.type
_entity_poly.pdbx_seq_one_letter_code
_entity_poly.pdbx_strand_id
1 'polypeptide(L)'
;MSVQSRLGLALLAGALVLAACVEDVSSDGPQAAQPAATATFPTPASPAPTATPEPTATLEPTASPTGVAEDGEGVTSAQAWVAAVAAGETDTAFELMGEASQEAVGGREGFEQLSSALSEGVAAFSRADDARWTETAAAPGGEESVVVVTVTATVTREGMTEYDAFALPVTTAGDRPQVEPFAAFDHPGGDIEWDVEAASGAYTAFVPATAEVTFAVDGDGLPPAGSEPADGDRQRATLAVDLEPGRHTVSVLWVTPAGLGADAIVIDTS
;
A
#
# COMPACT_ATOMS: atom_id res chain seq x y z
N MET A 1 25.75 3.37 -12.16
CA MET A 1 25.07 4.51 -11.50
C MET A 1 25.11 4.27 -10.00
N SER A 2 25.11 5.33 -9.19
CA SER A 2 25.14 5.22 -7.72
C SER A 2 24.44 6.44 -7.13
N VAL A 3 23.66 6.23 -6.07
CA VAL A 3 22.95 7.27 -5.31
C VAL A 3 23.20 7.01 -3.83
N GLN A 4 23.45 8.07 -3.06
CA GLN A 4 23.43 8.06 -1.61
C GLN A 4 22.51 9.16 -1.10
N SER A 5 21.53 8.78 -0.27
CA SER A 5 20.82 9.63 0.68
C SER A 5 20.47 8.69 1.86
N ARG A 6 21.04 8.85 3.06
CA ARG A 6 20.74 9.83 4.12
C ARG A 6 19.42 9.56 4.84
N LEU A 7 19.47 9.64 6.17
CA LEU A 7 18.36 9.38 7.08
C LEU A 7 17.15 10.26 6.74
N GLY A 8 16.00 9.62 6.55
CA GLY A 8 14.69 10.27 6.60
C GLY A 8 14.09 10.14 8.00
N LEU A 9 13.50 11.24 8.48
CA LEU A 9 12.40 11.21 9.44
C LEU A 9 11.14 11.42 8.58
N ALA A 10 10.09 10.62 8.78
CA ALA A 10 8.91 10.65 7.91
C ALA A 10 8.15 11.98 8.02
N LEU A 11 8.48 12.92 7.13
CA LEU A 11 7.69 14.12 6.84
C LEU A 11 6.80 13.83 5.64
N LEU A 12 5.50 14.05 5.81
CA LEU A 12 4.57 14.28 4.70
C LEU A 12 4.97 15.59 4.00
N ALA A 13 5.79 15.51 2.95
CA ALA A 13 6.25 16.65 2.17
C ALA A 13 6.45 16.28 0.69
N GLY A 14 5.92 17.12 -0.21
CA GLY A 14 5.98 16.89 -1.66
C GLY A 14 7.37 17.06 -2.28
N ALA A 15 7.53 16.60 -3.51
CA ALA A 15 8.82 16.60 -4.20
C ALA A 15 9.38 18.01 -4.49
N LEU A 16 10.62 18.29 -4.09
CA LEU A 16 11.36 19.49 -4.47
C LEU A 16 12.69 19.15 -5.17
N VAL A 17 12.71 19.27 -6.50
CA VAL A 17 13.91 19.03 -7.33
C VAL A 17 14.72 20.32 -7.51
N LEU A 18 16.02 20.26 -7.22
CA LEU A 18 17.01 21.27 -7.61
C LEU A 18 18.28 20.57 -8.15
N ALA A 19 18.87 21.13 -9.21
CA ALA A 19 19.87 20.44 -10.05
C ALA A 19 21.07 21.34 -10.46
N ALA A 20 22.08 20.69 -11.07
CA ALA A 20 23.36 21.24 -11.60
C ALA A 20 24.43 21.60 -10.53
N CYS A 21 25.74 21.37 -10.67
CA CYS A 21 26.65 20.83 -11.72
C CYS A 21 27.60 19.76 -11.08
N VAL A 22 28.20 18.74 -11.74
CA VAL A 22 29.24 18.71 -12.82
C VAL A 22 30.52 19.48 -12.40
N GLU A 23 31.78 19.03 -12.46
CA GLU A 23 32.62 17.93 -13.08
C GLU A 23 33.57 17.31 -11.99
N ASP A 24 34.45 16.30 -12.14
CA ASP A 24 34.61 15.06 -12.96
C ASP A 24 35.93 14.33 -12.54
N VAL A 25 36.19 13.06 -12.95
CA VAL A 25 37.46 12.53 -13.56
C VAL A 25 37.71 11.01 -13.43
N SER A 26 38.20 10.43 -14.54
CA SER A 26 38.55 9.04 -14.89
C SER A 26 39.28 8.11 -13.90
N SER A 27 39.14 6.79 -14.13
CA SER A 27 40.28 5.89 -14.44
C SER A 27 39.86 4.57 -15.12
N ASP A 28 40.78 4.02 -15.92
CA ASP A 28 40.58 2.92 -16.89
C ASP A 28 40.78 1.50 -16.32
N GLY A 29 40.29 0.47 -17.02
CA GLY A 29 40.55 -0.93 -16.66
C GLY A 29 39.86 -2.00 -17.54
N PRO A 30 40.50 -2.49 -18.62
CA PRO A 30 39.92 -3.53 -19.47
C PRO A 30 40.16 -4.96 -18.93
N GLN A 31 39.10 -5.77 -18.81
CA GLN A 31 39.22 -7.20 -18.48
C GLN A 31 38.83 -8.08 -19.68
N ALA A 32 39.63 -9.13 -19.92
CA ALA A 32 39.60 -9.91 -21.16
C ALA A 32 38.47 -10.94 -21.22
N ALA A 33 37.97 -11.20 -22.43
CA ALA A 33 36.99 -12.25 -22.70
C ALA A 33 37.58 -13.66 -22.51
N GLN A 34 36.84 -14.54 -21.82
CA GLN A 34 37.11 -15.98 -21.79
C GLN A 34 36.35 -16.71 -22.90
N PRO A 35 36.88 -17.85 -23.42
CA PRO A 35 36.26 -18.61 -24.50
C PRO A 35 35.05 -19.41 -24.03
N ALA A 36 34.04 -19.55 -24.91
CA ALA A 36 32.83 -20.33 -24.63
C ALA A 36 33.11 -21.84 -24.57
N ALA A 37 32.55 -22.51 -23.55
CA ALA A 37 32.55 -23.96 -23.45
C ALA A 37 31.40 -24.57 -24.26
N THR A 38 31.71 -25.49 -25.18
CA THR A 38 30.69 -26.15 -26.02
C THR A 38 29.95 -27.24 -25.23
N ALA A 39 28.72 -26.97 -24.80
CA ALA A 39 27.85 -27.94 -24.15
C ALA A 39 27.10 -28.81 -25.19
N THR A 40 27.32 -30.12 -25.17
CA THR A 40 26.58 -31.08 -26.01
C THR A 40 25.29 -31.49 -25.31
N PHE A 41 24.14 -31.01 -25.78
CA PHE A 41 22.83 -31.39 -25.25
C PHE A 41 22.37 -32.77 -25.79
N PRO A 42 21.76 -33.63 -24.96
CA PRO A 42 21.19 -34.90 -25.40
C PRO A 42 19.86 -34.72 -26.14
N THR A 43 19.54 -35.68 -27.01
CA THR A 43 18.30 -35.70 -27.81
C THR A 43 17.04 -35.75 -26.93
N PRO A 44 16.01 -34.91 -27.17
CA PRO A 44 14.74 -35.01 -26.46
C PRO A 44 13.96 -36.28 -26.84
N ALA A 45 13.30 -36.89 -25.87
CA ALA A 45 12.37 -38.00 -26.10
C ALA A 45 11.00 -37.48 -26.56
N SER A 46 10.28 -38.28 -27.37
CA SER A 46 8.92 -37.93 -27.80
C SER A 46 7.94 -37.93 -26.62
N PRO A 47 7.10 -36.89 -26.44
CA PRO A 47 6.01 -36.93 -25.48
C PRO A 47 4.93 -37.93 -25.90
N ALA A 48 4.17 -38.42 -24.91
CA ALA A 48 2.96 -39.21 -25.10
C ALA A 48 1.75 -38.30 -25.44
N PRO A 49 0.68 -38.82 -26.06
CA PRO A 49 -0.50 -38.01 -26.39
C PRO A 49 -1.25 -37.55 -25.12
N THR A 50 -1.41 -36.24 -24.99
CA THR A 50 -2.22 -35.60 -23.94
C THR A 50 -3.71 -35.94 -24.12
N ALA A 51 -4.40 -36.25 -23.03
CA ALA A 51 -5.85 -36.44 -23.04
C ALA A 51 -6.58 -35.08 -23.14
N THR A 52 -7.65 -35.03 -23.92
CA THR A 52 -8.51 -33.84 -24.05
C THR A 52 -9.23 -33.56 -22.72
N PRO A 53 -9.14 -32.34 -22.15
CA PRO A 53 -9.97 -31.95 -21.02
C PRO A 53 -11.43 -31.74 -21.45
N GLU A 54 -12.37 -32.04 -20.54
CA GLU A 54 -13.80 -31.76 -20.73
C GLU A 54 -14.09 -30.24 -20.67
N PRO A 55 -15.19 -29.77 -21.28
CA PRO A 55 -15.45 -28.34 -21.40
C PRO A 55 -15.70 -27.66 -20.05
N THR A 56 -14.96 -26.57 -19.81
CA THR A 56 -15.11 -25.68 -18.66
C THR A 56 -16.55 -25.21 -18.50
N ALA A 57 -17.08 -25.28 -17.27
CA ALA A 57 -18.37 -24.70 -16.96
C ALA A 57 -18.30 -23.17 -17.09
N THR A 58 -19.24 -22.57 -17.84
CA THR A 58 -19.40 -21.12 -17.89
C THR A 58 -19.86 -20.63 -16.51
N LEU A 59 -19.00 -19.87 -15.82
CA LEU A 59 -19.42 -19.11 -14.66
C LEU A 59 -20.32 -17.96 -15.13
N GLU A 60 -21.54 -17.89 -14.60
CA GLU A 60 -22.40 -16.73 -14.81
C GLU A 60 -21.80 -15.53 -14.06
N PRO A 61 -21.82 -14.31 -14.63
CA PRO A 61 -21.30 -13.13 -13.95
C PRO A 61 -22.19 -12.79 -12.76
N THR A 62 -21.66 -12.96 -11.55
CA THR A 62 -22.26 -12.42 -10.32
C THR A 62 -22.48 -10.92 -10.51
N ALA A 63 -23.72 -10.47 -10.42
CA ALA A 63 -24.04 -9.06 -10.63
C ALA A 63 -23.41 -8.19 -9.53
N SER A 64 -22.60 -7.21 -9.93
CA SER A 64 -22.07 -6.18 -9.03
C SER A 64 -23.23 -5.49 -8.30
N PRO A 65 -23.18 -5.34 -6.97
CA PRO A 65 -24.23 -4.68 -6.22
C PRO A 65 -24.19 -3.16 -6.50
N THR A 66 -24.92 -2.69 -7.51
CA THR A 66 -25.12 -1.25 -7.77
C THR A 66 -26.04 -0.65 -6.71
N GLY A 67 -25.47 -0.36 -5.54
CA GLY A 67 -26.07 0.45 -4.49
C GLY A 67 -25.00 1.36 -3.91
N VAL A 68 -25.38 2.58 -3.54
CA VAL A 68 -24.60 3.33 -2.56
C VAL A 68 -24.78 2.57 -1.26
N ALA A 69 -23.70 1.97 -0.75
CA ALA A 69 -23.74 1.27 0.53
C ALA A 69 -24.13 2.26 1.65
N GLU A 70 -24.74 1.75 2.71
CA GLU A 70 -24.62 2.43 3.99
C GLU A 70 -23.15 2.31 4.39
N ASP A 71 -22.46 3.43 4.61
CA ASP A 71 -21.01 3.47 4.88
C ASP A 71 -20.66 2.46 5.99
N GLY A 72 -19.67 1.61 5.72
CA GLY A 72 -19.25 0.57 6.67
C GLY A 72 -18.88 1.15 8.03
N GLU A 73 -18.96 0.34 9.09
CA GLU A 73 -18.56 0.80 10.42
C GLU A 73 -17.07 1.20 10.44
N GLY A 74 -16.24 0.57 9.60
CA GLY A 74 -14.86 0.96 9.35
C GLY A 74 -14.76 2.34 8.70
N VAL A 75 -15.44 2.55 7.56
CA VAL A 75 -15.54 3.86 6.88
C VAL A 75 -15.99 4.96 7.84
N THR A 76 -17.01 4.69 8.65
CA THR A 76 -17.55 5.63 9.63
C THR A 76 -16.50 6.02 10.68
N SER A 77 -15.73 5.06 11.19
CA SER A 77 -14.65 5.33 12.17
C SER A 77 -13.47 6.08 11.53
N ALA A 78 -13.08 5.71 10.31
CA ALA A 78 -12.03 6.39 9.55
C ALA A 78 -12.39 7.85 9.20
N GLN A 79 -13.63 8.10 8.73
CA GLN A 79 -14.15 9.45 8.52
C GLN A 79 -14.12 10.28 9.81
N ALA A 80 -14.54 9.71 10.94
CA ALA A 80 -14.53 10.39 12.23
C ALA A 80 -13.12 10.75 12.71
N TRP A 81 -12.15 9.85 12.55
CA TRP A 81 -10.75 10.12 12.91
C TRP A 81 -10.13 11.21 12.03
N VAL A 82 -10.32 11.12 10.71
CA VAL A 82 -9.84 12.13 9.75
C VAL A 82 -10.47 13.51 10.01
N ALA A 83 -11.75 13.57 10.38
CA ALA A 83 -12.43 14.80 10.76
C ALA A 83 -11.89 15.39 12.08
N ALA A 84 -11.66 14.58 13.11
CA ALA A 84 -11.09 15.01 14.39
C ALA A 84 -9.67 15.58 14.21
N VAL A 85 -8.83 14.90 13.40
CA VAL A 85 -7.52 15.42 12.97
C VAL A 85 -7.68 16.76 12.23
N ALA A 86 -8.62 16.87 11.29
CA ALA A 86 -8.82 18.09 10.50
C ALA A 86 -9.34 19.30 11.29
N ALA A 87 -10.02 19.05 12.41
CA ALA A 87 -10.49 20.05 13.37
C ALA A 87 -9.44 20.42 14.45
N GLY A 88 -8.36 19.65 14.58
CA GLY A 88 -7.38 19.78 15.67
C GLY A 88 -7.88 19.24 17.01
N GLU A 89 -8.87 18.35 17.00
CA GLU A 89 -9.46 17.72 18.19
C GLU A 89 -8.58 16.55 18.65
N THR A 90 -7.35 16.85 19.05
CA THR A 90 -6.27 15.88 19.33
C THR A 90 -6.66 14.81 20.36
N ASP A 91 -7.46 15.15 21.37
CA ASP A 91 -7.96 14.16 22.33
C ASP A 91 -8.92 13.17 21.69
N THR A 92 -9.89 13.65 20.89
CA THR A 92 -10.87 12.80 20.18
C THR A 92 -10.22 11.98 19.07
N ALA A 93 -9.25 12.55 18.34
CA ALA A 93 -8.47 11.81 17.36
C ALA A 93 -7.64 10.69 18.01
N PHE A 94 -7.06 10.93 19.20
CA PHE A 94 -6.35 9.90 19.96
C PHE A 94 -7.31 8.82 20.48
N GLU A 95 -8.46 9.22 21.03
CA GLU A 95 -9.50 8.30 21.53
C GLU A 95 -10.15 7.44 20.43
N LEU A 96 -10.05 7.81 19.16
CA LEU A 96 -10.53 7.02 18.01
C LEU A 96 -9.50 6.00 17.47
N MET A 97 -8.24 6.08 17.91
CA MET A 97 -7.23 5.09 17.54
C MET A 97 -7.32 3.82 18.39
N GLY A 98 -6.86 2.71 17.83
CA GLY A 98 -6.68 1.45 18.57
C GLY A 98 -5.43 1.43 19.45
N GLU A 99 -5.36 0.45 20.36
CA GLU A 99 -4.32 0.35 21.39
C GLU A 99 -2.90 0.22 20.77
N ALA A 100 -2.77 -0.47 19.63
CA ALA A 100 -1.49 -0.62 18.94
C ALA A 100 -0.95 0.72 18.40
N SER A 101 -1.78 1.50 17.71
CA SER A 101 -1.40 2.85 17.27
C SER A 101 -1.21 3.83 18.42
N GLN A 102 -1.93 3.67 19.53
CA GLN A 102 -1.70 4.48 20.73
C GLN A 102 -0.34 4.15 21.39
N GLU A 103 0.09 2.89 21.44
CA GLU A 103 1.41 2.50 21.94
C GLU A 103 2.53 2.96 20.98
N ALA A 104 2.40 2.70 19.68
CA ALA A 104 3.43 2.97 18.67
C ALA A 104 3.78 4.47 18.49
N VAL A 105 2.85 5.40 18.81
CA VAL A 105 3.16 6.84 18.86
C VAL A 105 3.72 7.30 20.21
N GLY A 106 4.03 6.39 21.14
CA GLY A 106 4.47 6.75 22.49
C GLY A 106 3.36 7.36 23.36
N GLY A 107 2.10 7.00 23.08
CA GLY A 107 0.93 7.51 23.78
C GLY A 107 0.58 8.96 23.45
N ARG A 108 -0.30 9.54 24.27
CA ARG A 108 -0.95 10.84 24.01
C ARG A 108 0.03 12.02 23.84
N GLU A 109 1.20 11.98 24.48
CA GLU A 109 2.25 13.02 24.36
C GLU A 109 2.99 12.96 23.02
N GLY A 110 3.25 11.76 22.48
CA GLY A 110 3.86 11.63 21.16
C GLY A 110 2.87 11.89 20.02
N PHE A 111 1.60 11.48 20.18
CA PHE A 111 0.54 11.89 19.24
C PHE A 111 0.39 13.42 19.17
N GLU A 112 0.55 14.16 20.27
CA GLU A 112 0.50 15.63 20.23
C GLU A 112 1.61 16.21 19.35
N GLN A 113 2.80 15.62 19.36
CA GLN A 113 3.94 16.04 18.53
C GLN A 113 3.72 15.78 17.04
N LEU A 114 2.93 14.74 16.70
CA LEU A 114 2.53 14.43 15.32
C LEU A 114 1.35 15.28 14.81
N SER A 115 0.51 15.80 15.71
CA SER A 115 -0.78 16.45 15.39
C SER A 115 -0.70 17.54 14.31
N SER A 116 0.37 18.33 14.28
CA SER A 116 0.57 19.38 13.26
C SER A 116 0.77 18.79 11.85
N ALA A 117 1.60 17.76 11.70
CA ALA A 117 1.86 17.13 10.40
C ALA A 117 0.62 16.39 9.88
N LEU A 118 -0.14 15.75 10.79
CA LEU A 118 -1.42 15.12 10.47
C LEU A 118 -2.47 16.16 10.02
N SER A 119 -2.47 17.35 10.63
CA SER A 119 -3.34 18.49 10.27
C SER A 119 -3.01 19.14 8.92
N GLU A 120 -1.84 18.85 8.36
CA GLU A 120 -1.38 19.33 7.05
C GLU A 120 -1.56 18.25 5.97
N GLY A 121 -1.18 17.00 6.24
CA GLY A 121 -1.30 15.88 5.29
C GLY A 121 -2.69 15.25 5.21
N VAL A 122 -3.16 14.67 6.31
CA VAL A 122 -4.41 13.86 6.38
C VAL A 122 -5.65 14.75 6.29
N ALA A 123 -5.62 15.89 6.96
CA ALA A 123 -6.75 16.81 6.99
C ALA A 123 -7.13 17.41 5.62
N ALA A 124 -6.29 17.25 4.60
CA ALA A 124 -6.62 17.64 3.24
C ALA A 124 -7.80 16.80 2.67
N PHE A 125 -7.87 15.50 2.99
CA PHE A 125 -8.98 14.63 2.58
C PHE A 125 -10.30 15.04 3.22
N SER A 126 -10.30 15.48 4.48
CA SER A 126 -11.49 15.99 5.19
C SER A 126 -12.08 17.27 4.58
N ARG A 127 -11.35 17.93 3.68
CA ARG A 127 -11.70 19.25 3.11
C ARG A 127 -12.02 19.19 1.61
N ALA A 128 -11.99 18.00 1.01
CA ALA A 128 -12.19 17.80 -0.42
C ALA A 128 -13.65 17.42 -0.73
N ASP A 129 -14.32 18.23 -1.56
CA ASP A 129 -15.72 18.03 -1.96
C ASP A 129 -15.94 16.75 -2.82
N ASP A 130 -14.87 16.15 -3.34
CA ASP A 130 -14.91 14.95 -4.19
C ASP A 130 -14.40 13.68 -3.51
N ALA A 131 -14.16 13.71 -2.19
CA ALA A 131 -13.64 12.58 -1.43
C ALA A 131 -14.53 11.33 -1.52
N ARG A 132 -13.92 10.20 -1.91
CA ARG A 132 -14.55 8.88 -1.98
C ARG A 132 -13.88 7.93 -1.03
N TRP A 133 -14.70 7.16 -0.32
CA TRP A 133 -14.25 6.17 0.66
C TRP A 133 -14.64 4.78 0.17
N THR A 134 -13.71 3.83 0.24
CA THR A 134 -13.95 2.41 -0.05
C THR A 134 -13.47 1.55 1.12
N GLU A 135 -14.20 0.47 1.42
CA GLU A 135 -13.84 -0.48 2.47
C GLU A 135 -13.52 -1.82 1.83
N THR A 136 -12.35 -2.38 2.11
CA THR A 136 -11.92 -3.70 1.65
C THR A 136 -11.54 -4.55 2.85
N ALA A 137 -12.20 -5.70 3.02
CA ALA A 137 -11.85 -6.65 4.07
C ALA A 137 -10.48 -7.28 3.82
N ALA A 138 -9.71 -7.51 4.89
CA ALA A 138 -8.56 -8.40 4.86
C ALA A 138 -8.99 -9.82 4.46
N ALA A 139 -8.07 -10.60 3.90
CA ALA A 139 -8.28 -12.05 3.77
C ALA A 139 -8.59 -12.69 5.15
N PRO A 140 -9.50 -13.67 5.23
CA PRO A 140 -10.01 -14.18 6.51
C PRO A 140 -9.00 -15.10 7.22
N GLY A 141 -8.06 -14.48 7.97
CA GLY A 141 -6.99 -15.17 8.72
C GLY A 141 -7.21 -15.30 10.24
N GLY A 142 -8.08 -14.50 10.86
CA GLY A 142 -8.20 -14.41 12.33
C GLY A 142 -9.62 -14.24 12.89
N GLU A 143 -9.73 -14.19 14.22
CA GLU A 143 -11.01 -13.93 14.93
C GLU A 143 -11.37 -12.42 14.95
N GLU A 144 -10.39 -11.53 14.71
CA GLU A 144 -10.65 -10.13 14.45
C GLU A 144 -10.85 -9.88 12.95
N SER A 145 -11.86 -9.09 12.60
CA SER A 145 -12.01 -8.55 11.24
C SER A 145 -11.22 -7.25 11.13
N VAL A 146 -10.22 -7.25 10.25
CA VAL A 146 -9.48 -6.05 9.84
C VAL A 146 -10.00 -5.64 8.46
N VAL A 147 -10.27 -4.36 8.27
CA VAL A 147 -10.55 -3.77 6.96
C VAL A 147 -9.48 -2.72 6.65
N VAL A 148 -9.21 -2.48 5.37
CA VAL A 148 -8.61 -1.22 4.92
C VAL A 148 -9.72 -0.31 4.42
N VAL A 149 -9.76 0.90 4.95
CA VAL A 149 -10.54 2.00 4.42
C VAL A 149 -9.61 2.87 3.58
N THR A 150 -9.87 2.98 2.29
CA THR A 150 -9.09 3.88 1.42
C THR A 150 -9.93 5.12 1.10
N VAL A 151 -9.39 6.30 1.35
CA VAL A 151 -9.94 7.57 0.87
C VAL A 151 -9.18 8.03 -0.37
N THR A 152 -9.91 8.53 -1.38
CA THR A 152 -9.34 9.13 -2.58
C THR A 152 -10.00 10.48 -2.85
N ALA A 153 -9.23 11.51 -3.20
CA ALA A 153 -9.76 12.87 -3.36
C ALA A 153 -8.83 13.78 -4.17
N THR A 154 -9.36 14.90 -4.67
CA THR A 154 -8.57 16.03 -5.17
C THR A 154 -8.15 16.92 -3.99
N VAL A 155 -7.01 16.58 -3.38
CA VAL A 155 -6.46 17.27 -2.21
C VAL A 155 -5.68 18.53 -2.60
N THR A 156 -5.52 19.47 -1.65
CA THR A 156 -4.63 20.63 -1.80
C THR A 156 -3.74 20.79 -0.58
N ARG A 157 -2.42 20.71 -0.79
CA ARG A 157 -1.38 20.80 0.24
C ARG A 157 -0.27 21.74 -0.20
N GLU A 158 0.25 22.57 0.70
CA GLU A 158 1.35 23.53 0.43
C GLU A 158 1.17 24.48 -0.78
N GLY A 159 -0.04 24.57 -1.36
CA GLY A 159 -0.35 25.33 -2.58
C GLY A 159 -0.30 24.52 -3.89
N MET A 160 -0.04 23.22 -3.81
CA MET A 160 -0.24 22.26 -4.90
C MET A 160 -1.60 21.57 -4.76
N THR A 161 -2.24 21.25 -5.88
CA THR A 161 -3.51 20.51 -5.94
C THR A 161 -3.31 19.29 -6.81
N GLU A 162 -3.61 18.11 -6.26
CA GLU A 162 -3.32 16.80 -6.83
C GLU A 162 -4.47 15.82 -6.52
N TYR A 163 -4.60 14.74 -7.30
CA TYR A 163 -5.51 13.65 -6.96
C TYR A 163 -4.71 12.56 -6.27
N ASP A 164 -5.14 12.19 -5.07
CA ASP A 164 -4.34 11.41 -4.13
C ASP A 164 -5.17 10.33 -3.42
N ALA A 165 -4.49 9.39 -2.78
CA ALA A 165 -5.06 8.30 -2.00
C ALA A 165 -4.45 8.24 -0.60
N PHE A 166 -5.19 7.69 0.35
CA PHE A 166 -4.67 7.40 1.70
C PHE A 166 -5.42 6.21 2.28
N ALA A 167 -4.69 5.22 2.77
CA ALA A 167 -5.24 4.02 3.39
C ALA A 167 -5.18 4.13 4.91
N LEU A 168 -6.29 3.77 5.56
CA LEU A 168 -6.41 3.61 7.00
C LEU A 168 -6.85 2.17 7.29
N PRO A 169 -6.01 1.35 7.93
CA PRO A 169 -6.50 0.08 8.45
C PRO A 169 -7.41 0.37 9.65
N VAL A 170 -8.48 -0.42 9.79
CA VAL A 170 -9.44 -0.32 10.88
C VAL A 170 -9.71 -1.72 11.42
N THR A 171 -9.53 -1.91 12.73
CA THR A 171 -9.97 -3.12 13.42
C THR A 171 -11.46 -2.98 13.72
N THR A 172 -12.29 -3.90 13.21
CA THR A 172 -13.75 -3.89 13.44
C THR A 172 -14.16 -4.91 14.52
N ALA A 173 -13.25 -5.19 15.45
CA ALA A 173 -13.46 -6.12 16.56
C ALA A 173 -13.82 -5.36 17.85
N GLY A 174 -14.82 -5.86 18.59
CA GLY A 174 -15.30 -5.25 19.85
C GLY A 174 -16.51 -4.33 19.66
N ASP A 175 -16.77 -3.47 20.65
CA ASP A 175 -17.99 -2.63 20.72
C ASP A 175 -17.96 -1.39 19.79
N ARG A 176 -16.82 -1.09 19.17
CA ARG A 176 -16.64 -0.01 18.17
C ARG A 176 -15.41 -0.31 17.28
N PRO A 177 -15.41 0.01 15.98
CA PRO A 177 -14.20 -0.07 15.17
C PRO A 177 -13.16 0.99 15.54
N GLN A 178 -11.88 0.64 15.49
CA GLN A 178 -10.77 1.49 15.92
C GLN A 178 -9.78 1.66 14.77
N VAL A 179 -9.39 2.91 14.50
CA VAL A 179 -8.49 3.21 13.38
C VAL A 179 -7.05 2.92 13.82
N GLU A 180 -6.26 2.27 12.97
CA GLU A 180 -4.89 1.85 13.30
C GLU A 180 -3.82 2.56 12.42
N PRO A 181 -3.80 3.91 12.35
CA PRO A 181 -2.95 4.66 11.43
C PRO A 181 -1.44 4.53 11.72
N PHE A 182 -1.05 4.04 12.90
CA PHE A 182 0.35 3.99 13.36
C PHE A 182 0.78 2.62 13.87
N ALA A 183 -0.04 1.58 13.77
CA ALA A 183 0.32 0.21 14.17
C ALA A 183 1.53 -0.35 13.39
N ALA A 184 1.91 0.28 12.27
CA ALA A 184 3.11 0.00 11.50
C ALA A 184 4.37 0.80 11.93
N PHE A 185 4.27 1.84 12.76
CA PHE A 185 5.36 2.82 12.98
C PHE A 185 6.61 2.24 13.65
N ASP A 186 6.46 1.30 14.59
CA ASP A 186 7.61 0.65 15.26
C ASP A 186 8.21 -0.52 14.46
N HIS A 187 7.70 -0.81 13.25
CA HIS A 187 8.23 -1.88 12.41
C HIS A 187 9.45 -1.44 11.58
N PRO A 188 10.54 -2.24 11.53
CA PRO A 188 11.62 -2.00 10.57
C PRO A 188 11.07 -2.13 9.14
N GLY A 189 11.23 -1.06 8.34
CA GLY A 189 10.63 -0.96 7.02
C GLY A 189 9.16 -0.53 7.00
N GLY A 190 8.70 0.22 8.01
CA GLY A 190 7.35 0.82 8.07
C GLY A 190 7.03 1.79 6.92
N ASP A 191 8.04 2.42 6.31
CA ASP A 191 7.90 3.07 5.00
C ASP A 191 7.75 1.98 3.92
N ILE A 192 6.57 1.82 3.33
CA ILE A 192 6.42 0.95 2.15
C ILE A 192 7.22 1.53 0.99
N GLU A 193 8.06 0.67 0.42
CA GLU A 193 8.64 0.89 -0.89
C GLU A 193 7.72 0.24 -1.92
N TRP A 194 7.23 1.04 -2.87
CA TRP A 194 6.45 0.58 -4.02
C TRP A 194 7.34 0.51 -5.26
N ASP A 195 7.29 -0.62 -5.95
CA ASP A 195 7.87 -0.77 -7.29
C ASP A 195 6.72 -1.07 -8.27
N VAL A 196 6.58 -0.22 -9.30
CA VAL A 196 5.40 -0.16 -10.17
C VAL A 196 5.83 -0.32 -11.62
N GLU A 197 5.85 -1.57 -12.09
CA GLU A 197 6.06 -1.86 -13.51
C GLU A 197 4.72 -1.71 -14.26
N ALA A 198 4.26 -0.47 -14.44
CA ALA A 198 2.98 -0.19 -15.13
C ALA A 198 2.88 -0.80 -16.55
N ALA A 199 4.02 -1.08 -17.20
CA ALA A 199 4.09 -1.74 -18.51
C ALA A 199 3.97 -3.28 -18.47
N SER A 200 3.99 -3.92 -17.29
CA SER A 200 3.82 -5.36 -17.09
C SER A 200 2.59 -5.72 -16.24
N GLY A 201 1.83 -4.71 -15.77
CA GLY A 201 0.69 -4.91 -14.87
C GLY A 201 1.09 -5.35 -13.45
N ALA A 202 2.38 -5.24 -13.10
CA ALA A 202 2.91 -5.70 -11.83
C ALA A 202 3.07 -4.54 -10.83
N TYR A 203 2.35 -4.63 -9.71
CA TYR A 203 2.40 -3.70 -8.59
C TYR A 203 3.03 -4.42 -7.41
N THR A 204 4.16 -3.91 -6.93
CA THR A 204 4.97 -4.55 -5.89
C THR A 204 5.05 -3.66 -4.66
N ALA A 205 4.77 -4.24 -3.49
CA ALA A 205 5.00 -3.63 -2.19
C ALA A 205 6.02 -4.45 -1.38
N PHE A 206 6.98 -3.76 -0.75
CA PHE A 206 7.93 -4.38 0.17
C PHE A 206 7.43 -4.26 1.61
N VAL A 207 6.98 -5.37 2.18
CA VAL A 207 6.28 -5.46 3.49
C VAL A 207 7.03 -6.40 4.44
N PRO A 208 6.74 -6.43 5.76
CA PRO A 208 7.41 -7.33 6.70
C PRO A 208 7.35 -8.81 6.27
N ALA A 209 8.45 -9.54 6.42
CA ALA A 209 8.61 -10.91 5.91
C ALA A 209 7.72 -11.99 6.57
N THR A 210 7.04 -11.64 7.65
CA THR A 210 6.06 -12.49 8.36
C THR A 210 4.61 -12.10 8.11
N ALA A 211 4.35 -11.14 7.20
CA ALA A 211 3.02 -10.62 6.97
C ALA A 211 2.16 -11.51 6.07
N GLU A 212 0.87 -11.62 6.40
CA GLU A 212 -0.18 -11.94 5.44
C GLU A 212 -0.55 -10.65 4.70
N VAL A 213 -0.80 -10.72 3.39
CA VAL A 213 -0.93 -9.54 2.51
C VAL A 213 -2.22 -9.64 1.69
N THR A 214 -2.97 -8.54 1.64
CA THR A 214 -4.11 -8.34 0.75
C THR A 214 -3.88 -7.06 -0.04
N PHE A 215 -4.08 -7.09 -1.36
CA PHE A 215 -4.15 -5.88 -2.17
C PHE A 215 -5.62 -5.48 -2.39
N ALA A 216 -5.87 -4.23 -2.72
CA ALA A 216 -7.16 -3.76 -3.21
C ALA A 216 -6.98 -2.91 -4.47
N VAL A 217 -7.86 -3.06 -5.45
CA VAL A 217 -7.92 -2.20 -6.63
C VAL A 217 -9.28 -1.52 -6.64
N ASP A 218 -9.30 -0.20 -6.48
CA ASP A 218 -10.53 0.63 -6.40
C ASP A 218 -11.56 0.18 -5.34
N GLY A 219 -11.12 -0.59 -4.34
CA GLY A 219 -11.95 -1.19 -3.29
C GLY A 219 -12.18 -2.71 -3.44
N ASP A 220 -11.97 -3.29 -4.62
CA ASP A 220 -12.07 -4.74 -4.82
C ASP A 220 -10.82 -5.46 -4.29
N GLY A 221 -11.00 -6.33 -3.30
CA GLY A 221 -9.93 -7.05 -2.62
C GLY A 221 -9.37 -8.22 -3.45
N LEU A 222 -8.05 -8.24 -3.63
CA LEU A 222 -7.31 -9.21 -4.43
C LEU A 222 -6.16 -9.83 -3.62
N PRO A 223 -5.98 -11.17 -3.64
CA PRO A 223 -4.78 -11.78 -3.09
C PRO A 223 -3.55 -11.43 -3.96
N PRO A 224 -2.34 -11.39 -3.37
CA PRO A 224 -1.11 -11.26 -4.14
C PRO A 224 -0.96 -12.43 -5.13
N ALA A 225 -0.43 -12.15 -6.33
CA ALA A 225 -0.06 -13.15 -7.31
C ALA A 225 1.16 -14.00 -6.85
N GLY A 226 1.97 -13.45 -5.94
CA GLY A 226 2.96 -14.17 -5.17
C GLY A 226 3.60 -13.31 -4.08
N SER A 227 4.28 -13.96 -3.13
CA SER A 227 5.25 -13.31 -2.25
C SER A 227 6.54 -14.12 -2.13
N GLU A 228 7.66 -13.43 -1.94
CA GLU A 228 8.99 -14.03 -1.83
C GLU A 228 9.92 -13.18 -0.93
N PRO A 229 10.95 -13.76 -0.30
CA PRO A 229 11.93 -12.99 0.49
C PRO A 229 12.64 -11.94 -0.37
N ALA A 230 12.76 -10.70 0.14
CA ALA A 230 13.42 -9.60 -0.57
C ALA A 230 14.83 -9.35 -0.02
N ASP A 231 14.93 -8.63 1.10
CA ASP A 231 16.16 -8.42 1.87
C ASP A 231 15.81 -8.34 3.37
N GLY A 232 16.76 -8.74 4.22
CA GLY A 232 16.65 -8.70 5.68
C GLY A 232 15.35 -9.32 6.23
N ASP A 233 14.50 -8.45 6.76
CA ASP A 233 13.22 -8.70 7.41
C ASP A 233 12.00 -8.28 6.55
N ARG A 234 12.19 -8.01 5.24
CA ARG A 234 11.11 -7.73 4.26
C ARG A 234 10.88 -8.89 3.28
N GLN A 235 9.62 -9.08 2.89
CA GLN A 235 9.22 -9.83 1.69
C GLN A 235 8.77 -8.87 0.60
N ARG A 236 8.96 -9.29 -0.65
CA ARG A 236 8.32 -8.72 -1.82
C ARG A 236 6.95 -9.37 -1.97
N ALA A 237 5.88 -8.57 -1.97
CA ALA A 237 4.54 -9.01 -2.35
C ALA A 237 4.15 -8.34 -3.66
N THR A 238 3.66 -9.11 -4.64
CA THR A 238 3.36 -8.61 -5.98
C THR A 238 1.93 -8.95 -6.38
N LEU A 239 1.16 -7.93 -6.74
CA LEU A 239 -0.09 -8.05 -7.49
C LEU A 239 0.22 -8.01 -8.99
N ALA A 240 -0.39 -8.91 -9.76
CA ALA A 240 -0.36 -8.88 -11.22
C ALA A 240 -1.79 -8.70 -11.73
N VAL A 241 -2.08 -7.53 -12.31
CA VAL A 241 -3.42 -7.17 -12.79
C VAL A 241 -3.33 -6.25 -14.01
N ASP A 242 -4.04 -6.63 -15.08
CA ASP A 242 -4.26 -5.76 -16.23
C ASP A 242 -5.32 -4.71 -15.83
N LEU A 243 -4.90 -3.47 -15.62
CA LEU A 243 -5.81 -2.34 -15.40
C LEU A 243 -6.29 -1.77 -16.74
N GLU A 244 -7.56 -1.37 -16.81
CA GLU A 244 -8.13 -0.67 -17.97
C GLU A 244 -7.52 0.75 -18.11
N PRO A 245 -7.67 1.44 -19.25
CA PRO A 245 -7.21 2.82 -19.41
C PRO A 245 -8.04 3.81 -18.58
N GLY A 246 -7.42 4.41 -17.56
CA GLY A 246 -8.08 5.31 -16.62
C GLY A 246 -7.24 5.60 -15.38
N ARG A 247 -7.91 6.04 -14.31
CA ARG A 247 -7.28 6.23 -13.00
C ARG A 247 -7.78 5.19 -12.02
N HIS A 248 -6.85 4.56 -11.35
CA HIS A 248 -7.06 3.47 -10.40
C HIS A 248 -6.35 3.75 -9.09
N THR A 249 -6.81 3.13 -8.01
CA THR A 249 -6.18 3.19 -6.69
C THR A 249 -5.77 1.79 -6.29
N VAL A 250 -4.47 1.57 -6.14
CA VAL A 250 -3.92 0.30 -5.65
C VAL A 250 -3.56 0.47 -4.19
N SER A 251 -4.26 -0.24 -3.32
CA SER A 251 -3.99 -0.27 -1.88
C SER A 251 -3.33 -1.59 -1.49
N VAL A 252 -2.50 -1.57 -0.45
CA VAL A 252 -1.99 -2.78 0.20
C VAL A 252 -2.35 -2.74 1.68
N LEU A 253 -2.79 -3.87 2.21
CA LEU A 253 -3.05 -4.13 3.62
C LEU A 253 -2.20 -5.34 4.03
N TRP A 254 -1.45 -5.22 5.12
CA TRP A 254 -0.65 -6.33 5.64
C TRP A 254 -0.86 -6.51 7.15
N VAL A 255 -0.86 -7.77 7.58
CA VAL A 255 -1.10 -8.17 8.97
C VAL A 255 0.02 -9.09 9.42
N THR A 256 0.63 -8.79 10.57
CA THR A 256 1.67 -9.62 11.20
C THR A 256 1.24 -10.01 12.62
N PRO A 257 1.88 -11.02 13.25
CA PRO A 257 1.66 -11.34 14.67
C PRO A 257 2.08 -10.23 15.67
N ALA A 258 2.60 -9.10 15.22
CA ALA A 258 3.09 -8.00 16.05
C ALA A 258 2.45 -6.64 15.74
N GLY A 259 1.59 -6.55 14.71
CA GLY A 259 1.06 -5.28 14.20
C GLY A 259 0.60 -5.40 12.75
N LEU A 260 -0.11 -4.38 12.28
CA LEU A 260 -0.71 -4.32 10.95
C LEU A 260 -0.53 -2.93 10.34
N GLY A 261 -0.72 -2.80 9.03
CA GLY A 261 -0.65 -1.51 8.36
C GLY A 261 -1.33 -1.53 7.00
N ALA A 262 -1.59 -0.34 6.45
CA ALA A 262 -2.04 -0.19 5.08
C ALA A 262 -1.41 1.05 4.41
N ASP A 263 -1.34 1.04 3.08
CA ASP A 263 -0.95 2.18 2.24
C ASP A 263 -1.68 2.14 0.89
N ALA A 264 -1.76 3.26 0.17
CA ALA A 264 -2.42 3.35 -1.13
C ALA A 264 -1.74 4.31 -2.09
N ILE A 265 -1.65 3.91 -3.36
CA ILE A 265 -1.11 4.72 -4.46
C ILE A 265 -2.12 4.90 -5.59
N VAL A 266 -2.06 6.07 -6.22
CA VAL A 266 -2.85 6.40 -7.41
C VAL A 266 -2.06 6.04 -8.68
N ILE A 267 -2.68 5.29 -9.58
CA ILE A 267 -2.15 4.90 -10.88
C ILE A 267 -2.99 5.56 -11.99
N ASP A 268 -2.35 6.11 -13.02
CA ASP A 268 -3.01 6.65 -14.22
C ASP A 268 -2.44 5.95 -15.47
N THR A 269 -3.28 5.22 -16.21
CA THR A 269 -2.89 4.26 -17.26
C THR A 269 -3.14 4.78 -18.68
N SER A 270 -3.02 6.11 -18.87
CA SER A 270 -3.39 6.87 -20.08
C SER A 270 -2.44 6.76 -21.28
#